data_AF-A0A7Y5JP08-F1
#
_entry.id   AF-A0A7Y5JP08-F1
#
_cell.length_a   1.000
_cell.length_b   1.000
_cell.length_c   1.000
_cell.angle_alpha   90.00
_cell.angle_beta   90.00
_cell.angle_gamma   90.00
#
_symmetry.space_group_name_H-M   'P 1'
#
loop_
_entity.id
_entity.type
_entity.pdbx_description
1 polymer ?
#
loop_
_entity_poly.entity_id
_entity_poly.type
_entity_poly.pdbx_seq_one_letter_code
_entity_poly.pdbx_strand_id
1 'polypeptide(L)'
;MKKMMIAALAMCMSLAAFAEDNATMVKAEAATATEVSAANKYPLTVCPVSGETLGGMGEPVTKVYEGREVKFCCANCIGTFEKDLASSMKILDRKIAEAQSASYPLETCVVSGEKLGGMGEPVVHNYKNRIVKFCCGNCIATFEKDPDKYLAMIDAAAKPAEASKESDTKE
;
A
#
# COMPACT_ATOMS: atom_id res chain seq x y z
N MET A 1 -62.30 -47.85 -8.80
CA MET A 1 -62.84 -47.77 -10.18
C MET A 1 -61.68 -47.55 -11.14
N LYS A 2 -61.57 -48.43 -12.14
CA LYS A 2 -60.79 -48.38 -13.39
C LYS A 2 -59.33 -47.83 -13.30
N LYS A 3 -58.30 -48.67 -13.23
CA LYS A 3 -57.72 -49.53 -14.29
C LYS A 3 -56.70 -48.80 -15.19
N MET A 4 -55.49 -49.38 -15.19
CA MET A 4 -54.72 -49.81 -16.37
C MET A 4 -53.96 -48.71 -17.13
N MET A 5 -52.63 -48.70 -17.02
CA MET A 5 -51.68 -49.44 -17.89
C MET A 5 -51.57 -48.87 -19.30
N ILE A 6 -50.53 -48.06 -19.55
CA ILE A 6 -49.69 -47.97 -20.75
C ILE A 6 -48.36 -47.37 -20.24
N ALA A 7 -47.26 -48.08 -19.95
CA ALA A 7 -46.41 -48.91 -20.80
C ALA A 7 -45.91 -48.19 -22.07
N ALA A 8 -44.82 -47.42 -21.97
CA ALA A 8 -43.80 -47.40 -23.03
C ALA A 8 -42.47 -46.87 -22.48
N LEU A 9 -41.51 -47.78 -22.51
CA LEU A 9 -40.08 -47.63 -22.30
C LEU A 9 -39.50 -46.63 -23.31
N ALA A 10 -38.80 -45.60 -22.86
CA ALA A 10 -37.77 -44.93 -23.67
C ALA A 10 -36.69 -44.38 -22.72
N MET A 11 -35.76 -45.26 -22.41
CA MET A 11 -34.51 -45.02 -21.75
C MET A 11 -33.64 -44.16 -22.69
N CYS A 12 -33.35 -42.92 -22.30
CA CYS A 12 -32.15 -42.20 -22.73
C CYS A 12 -31.65 -41.42 -21.52
N MET A 13 -30.70 -42.03 -20.82
CA MET A 13 -29.80 -41.35 -19.91
C MET A 13 -29.15 -40.18 -20.64
N SER A 14 -29.27 -38.98 -20.09
CA SER A 14 -28.36 -37.88 -20.39
C SER A 14 -28.09 -37.14 -19.07
N LEU A 15 -27.03 -37.60 -18.39
CA LEU A 15 -26.29 -36.79 -17.42
C LEU A 15 -25.59 -35.67 -18.20
N ALA A 16 -25.97 -34.43 -17.96
CA ALA A 16 -25.12 -33.24 -17.96
C ALA A 16 -26.01 -32.10 -17.45
N ALA A 17 -25.93 -31.80 -16.16
CA ALA A 17 -25.11 -30.72 -15.62
C ALA A 17 -25.88 -29.38 -15.63
N PHE A 18 -26.29 -29.00 -14.42
CA PHE A 18 -26.62 -27.65 -14.03
C PHE A 18 -25.52 -26.67 -14.46
N ALA A 19 -25.90 -25.62 -15.17
CA ALA A 19 -25.23 -24.34 -15.08
C ALA A 19 -26.23 -23.26 -15.50
N GLU A 20 -26.76 -22.57 -14.49
CA GLU A 20 -27.50 -21.32 -14.60
C GLU A 20 -26.54 -20.21 -15.03
N ASP A 21 -26.88 -19.55 -16.13
CA ASP A 21 -26.19 -18.37 -16.66
C ASP A 21 -26.53 -17.14 -15.78
N ASN A 22 -25.86 -17.03 -14.63
CA ASN A 22 -25.79 -15.79 -13.85
C ASN A 22 -24.72 -14.88 -14.47
N ALA A 23 -25.04 -14.31 -15.63
CA ALA A 23 -24.20 -13.33 -16.34
C ALA A 23 -24.44 -11.88 -15.86
N THR A 24 -24.84 -11.71 -14.59
CA THR A 24 -24.81 -10.42 -13.90
C THR A 24 -23.75 -10.54 -12.81
N MET A 25 -22.79 -9.61 -12.80
CA MET A 25 -21.78 -9.38 -11.73
C MET A 25 -20.40 -10.07 -11.90
N VAL A 26 -19.68 -9.78 -12.99
CA VAL A 26 -18.20 -9.68 -12.95
C VAL A 26 -17.75 -8.50 -13.82
N LYS A 27 -18.17 -7.29 -13.45
CA LYS A 27 -17.58 -6.04 -13.98
C LYS A 27 -17.52 -5.00 -12.86
N ALA A 28 -16.95 -5.40 -11.74
CA ALA A 28 -16.64 -4.50 -10.63
C ALA A 28 -15.54 -5.05 -9.70
N GLU A 29 -14.69 -5.97 -10.14
CA GLU A 29 -13.47 -6.37 -9.40
C GLU A 29 -12.35 -6.64 -10.41
N ALA A 30 -12.04 -5.63 -11.21
CA ALA A 30 -10.84 -5.57 -12.05
C ALA A 30 -10.16 -4.20 -11.88
N ALA A 31 -10.11 -3.75 -10.63
CA ALA A 31 -9.48 -2.50 -10.23
C ALA A 31 -8.66 -2.68 -8.94
N THR A 32 -7.91 -3.78 -8.81
CA THR A 32 -7.05 -4.00 -7.62
C THR A 32 -5.95 -5.04 -7.84
N ALA A 33 -5.20 -5.02 -8.95
CA ALA A 33 -4.00 -5.89 -9.05
C ALA A 33 -2.95 -5.49 -10.09
N THR A 34 -3.08 -4.38 -10.82
CA THR A 34 -2.09 -4.01 -11.84
C THR A 34 -1.85 -2.50 -11.87
N GLU A 35 -1.79 -1.87 -10.71
CA GLU A 35 -1.24 -0.51 -10.56
C GLU A 35 -0.45 -0.39 -9.24
N VAL A 36 0.54 -1.28 -9.05
CA VAL A 36 1.74 -0.89 -8.32
C VAL A 36 2.67 -0.27 -9.37
N SER A 37 2.24 0.85 -9.97
CA SER A 37 2.91 1.43 -11.14
C SER A 37 3.47 2.81 -10.81
N ALA A 38 4.79 2.89 -10.92
CA ALA A 38 5.60 4.07 -11.20
C ALA A 38 5.75 5.18 -10.13
N ALA A 39 4.81 5.39 -9.19
CA ALA A 39 4.91 6.52 -8.27
C ALA A 39 5.77 6.27 -7.02
N ASN A 40 5.81 5.04 -6.48
CA ASN A 40 6.56 4.71 -5.28
C ASN A 40 7.80 3.87 -5.60
N LYS A 41 8.87 4.54 -6.03
CA LYS A 41 10.20 3.94 -6.10
C LYS A 41 10.56 3.37 -4.73
N TYR A 42 10.96 2.09 -4.66
CA TYR A 42 11.39 1.47 -3.41
C TYR A 42 12.47 2.34 -2.74
N PRO A 43 12.23 2.86 -1.53
CA PRO A 43 13.02 3.96 -1.00
C PRO A 43 14.31 3.52 -0.30
N LEU A 44 14.45 2.22 0.00
CA LEU A 44 15.65 1.71 0.63
C LEU A 44 16.67 1.27 -0.42
N THR A 45 17.92 1.63 -0.20
CA THR A 45 19.10 1.12 -0.92
C THR A 45 19.70 -0.11 -0.24
N VAL A 46 19.17 -0.51 0.92
CA VAL A 46 19.62 -1.63 1.74
C VAL A 46 18.50 -2.66 1.92
N CYS A 47 18.87 -3.91 2.13
CA CYS A 47 17.96 -5.00 2.44
C CYS A 47 17.31 -4.77 3.81
N PRO A 48 15.98 -4.87 3.94
CA PRO A 48 15.29 -4.67 5.21
C PRO A 48 15.58 -5.76 6.24
N VAL A 49 16.02 -6.94 5.79
CA VAL A 49 16.31 -8.11 6.62
C VAL A 49 17.77 -8.11 7.09
N SER A 50 18.73 -8.10 6.16
CA SER A 50 20.16 -8.18 6.49
C SER A 50 20.81 -6.81 6.73
N GLY A 51 20.24 -5.72 6.24
CA GLY A 51 20.85 -4.38 6.27
C GLY A 51 21.95 -4.16 5.24
N GLU A 52 22.28 -5.16 4.42
CA GLU A 52 23.28 -5.03 3.36
C GLU A 52 22.77 -4.26 2.15
N THR A 53 23.66 -3.70 1.33
CA THR A 53 23.26 -2.94 0.13
C THR A 53 22.58 -3.85 -0.90
N LEU A 54 21.48 -3.35 -1.48
CA LEU A 54 20.82 -4.03 -2.60
C LEU A 54 21.74 -3.98 -3.82
N GLY A 55 22.04 -5.14 -4.40
CA GLY A 55 22.97 -5.28 -5.52
C GLY A 55 24.36 -5.78 -5.12
N GLY A 56 24.72 -5.72 -3.83
CA GLY A 56 26.03 -6.19 -3.35
C GLY A 56 26.19 -7.71 -3.38
N MET A 57 25.08 -8.47 -3.30
CA MET A 57 25.05 -9.94 -3.31
C MET A 57 24.45 -10.54 -4.59
N GLY A 58 24.30 -9.73 -5.64
CA GLY A 58 23.63 -10.13 -6.89
C GLY A 58 22.36 -9.32 -7.15
N GLU A 59 21.53 -9.81 -8.08
CA GLU A 59 20.32 -9.09 -8.51
C GLU A 59 19.26 -9.04 -7.38
N PRO A 60 18.79 -7.84 -6.98
CA PRO A 60 17.79 -7.71 -5.92
C PRO A 60 16.48 -8.41 -6.27
N VAL A 61 15.99 -9.25 -5.37
CA VAL A 61 14.70 -9.92 -5.55
C VAL A 61 13.58 -9.01 -5.05
N THR A 62 12.59 -8.75 -5.90
CA THR A 62 11.42 -7.93 -5.54
C THR A 62 10.21 -8.82 -5.28
N LYS A 63 9.53 -8.63 -4.14
CA LYS A 63 8.27 -9.29 -3.78
C LYS A 63 7.26 -8.26 -3.29
N VAL A 64 5.98 -8.55 -3.48
CA VAL A 64 4.89 -7.68 -3.05
C VAL A 64 4.21 -8.29 -1.82
N TYR A 65 4.15 -7.53 -0.73
CA TYR A 65 3.44 -7.89 0.51
C TYR A 65 2.42 -6.80 0.80
N GLU A 66 1.15 -7.17 1.01
CA GLU A 66 0.08 -6.21 1.37
C GLU A 66 -0.02 -5.02 0.40
N GLY A 67 0.18 -5.27 -0.91
CA GLY A 67 0.16 -4.22 -1.94
C GLY A 67 1.38 -3.30 -1.97
N ARG A 68 2.46 -3.66 -1.24
CA ARG A 68 3.71 -2.91 -1.16
C ARG A 68 4.87 -3.73 -1.70
N GLU A 69 5.68 -3.13 -2.56
CA GLU A 69 6.92 -3.75 -3.03
C GLU A 69 8.01 -3.72 -1.95
N VAL A 70 8.66 -4.86 -1.75
CA VAL A 70 9.80 -5.04 -0.88
C VAL A 70 10.93 -5.69 -1.67
N LYS A 71 12.12 -5.07 -1.63
CA LYS A 71 13.32 -5.57 -2.30
C LYS A 71 14.27 -6.23 -1.30
N PHE A 72 14.80 -7.37 -1.70
CA PHE A 72 15.70 -8.19 -0.90
C PHE A 72 17.01 -8.39 -1.63
N CYS A 73 18.12 -8.52 -0.89
CA CYS A 73 19.42 -8.82 -1.51
C CYS A 73 19.54 -10.27 -1.97
N CYS A 74 18.79 -11.21 -1.37
CA CYS A 74 18.83 -12.63 -1.74
C CYS A 74 17.53 -13.38 -1.38
N ALA A 75 17.37 -14.61 -1.88
CA ALA A 75 16.23 -15.47 -1.60
C ALA A 75 16.13 -15.90 -0.12
N ASN A 76 17.26 -16.00 0.59
CA ASN A 76 17.26 -16.35 2.02
C ASN A 76 16.60 -15.26 2.87
N CYS A 77 16.73 -13.99 2.48
CA CYS A 77 16.07 -12.89 3.17
C CYS A 77 14.54 -12.98 3.07
N ILE A 78 14.01 -13.50 1.96
CA ILE A 78 12.56 -13.70 1.78
C ILE A 78 12.05 -14.69 2.82
N GLY A 79 12.70 -15.84 2.94
CA GLY A 79 12.32 -16.85 3.92
C GLY A 79 12.38 -16.33 5.37
N THR A 80 13.35 -15.49 5.69
CA THR A 80 13.42 -14.85 7.03
C THR A 80 12.32 -13.80 7.22
N PHE A 81 12.00 -13.03 6.18
CA PHE A 81 10.94 -12.02 6.21
C PHE A 81 9.55 -12.65 6.41
N GLU A 82 9.29 -13.77 5.74
CA GLU A 82 7.99 -14.46 5.79
C GLU A 82 7.79 -15.28 7.08
N LYS A 83 8.86 -15.67 7.77
CA LYS A 83 8.77 -16.33 9.09
C LYS A 83 8.06 -15.48 10.14
N ASP A 84 8.26 -14.17 10.08
CA ASP A 84 7.56 -13.22 10.94
C ASP A 84 7.24 -11.97 10.12
N LEU A 85 6.21 -12.07 9.29
CA LEU A 85 5.79 -10.99 8.40
C LEU A 85 5.42 -9.73 9.19
N ALA A 86 4.69 -9.85 10.30
CA ALA A 86 4.23 -8.71 11.09
C ALA A 86 5.41 -7.93 11.71
N SER A 87 6.39 -8.62 12.31
CA SER A 87 7.58 -7.96 12.84
C SER A 87 8.48 -7.43 11.72
N SER A 88 8.61 -8.17 10.62
CA SER A 88 9.44 -7.76 9.49
C SER A 88 8.90 -6.53 8.77
N MET A 89 7.58 -6.41 8.65
CA MET A 89 6.92 -5.20 8.12
C MET A 89 7.16 -4.00 9.03
N LYS A 90 7.09 -4.16 10.37
CA LYS A 90 7.45 -3.09 11.31
C LYS A 90 8.92 -2.66 11.19
N ILE A 91 9.83 -3.62 11.01
CA ILE A 91 11.26 -3.34 10.79
C ILE A 91 11.45 -2.58 9.47
N LEU A 92 10.77 -3.01 8.40
CA LEU A 92 10.78 -2.33 7.11
C LEU A 92 10.26 -0.89 7.25
N ASP A 93 9.12 -0.69 7.92
CA ASP A 93 8.51 0.62 8.12
C ASP A 93 9.43 1.58 8.87
N ARG A 94 10.07 1.10 9.93
CA ARG A 94 11.07 1.87 10.67
C ARG A 94 12.26 2.25 9.79
N LYS A 95 12.82 1.32 9.01
CA LYS A 95 13.94 1.60 8.11
C LYS A 95 13.56 2.63 7.04
N ILE A 96 12.36 2.52 6.46
CA ILE A 96 11.84 3.50 5.50
C ILE A 96 11.68 4.87 6.17
N ALA A 97 11.14 4.90 7.38
CA ALA A 97 11.01 6.12 8.16
C ALA A 97 12.37 6.76 8.44
N GLU A 98 13.38 6.02 8.87
CA GLU A 98 14.73 6.53 9.10
C GLU A 98 15.33 7.10 7.81
N ALA A 99 15.23 6.36 6.69
CA ALA A 99 15.81 6.75 5.40
C ALA A 99 15.17 8.03 4.83
N GLN A 100 13.84 8.15 4.92
CA GLN A 100 13.11 9.29 4.35
C GLN A 100 12.95 10.46 5.34
N SER A 101 13.06 10.22 6.66
CA SER A 101 12.84 11.27 7.66
C SER A 101 13.85 12.40 7.57
N ALA A 102 15.09 12.08 7.18
CA ALA A 102 16.15 13.06 6.99
C ALA A 102 15.90 13.99 5.79
N SER A 103 15.17 13.52 4.77
CA SER A 103 14.86 14.26 3.55
C SER A 103 13.39 14.68 3.46
N TYR A 104 12.69 14.74 4.59
CA TYR A 104 11.27 15.09 4.61
C TYR A 104 11.12 16.61 4.40
N PRO A 105 10.35 17.07 3.40
CA PRO A 105 10.37 18.46 2.95
C PRO A 105 9.55 19.43 3.82
N LEU A 106 8.64 18.93 4.65
CA LEU A 106 7.74 19.76 5.45
C LEU A 106 8.19 19.81 6.92
N GLU A 107 8.21 21.01 7.50
CA GLU A 107 8.34 21.21 8.96
C GLU A 107 6.99 21.27 9.67
N THR A 108 5.89 21.29 8.90
CA THR A 108 4.50 21.35 9.38
C THR A 108 3.74 20.08 9.04
N CYS A 109 2.68 19.81 9.81
CA CYS A 109 1.75 18.72 9.59
C CYS A 109 0.98 18.96 8.30
N VAL A 110 1.01 18.00 7.37
CA VAL A 110 0.33 18.13 6.06
C VAL A 110 -1.20 18.21 6.19
N VAL A 111 -1.75 17.71 7.30
CA VAL A 111 -3.20 17.68 7.57
C VAL A 111 -3.67 18.95 8.28
N SER A 112 -3.02 19.33 9.39
CA SER A 112 -3.45 20.46 10.23
C SER A 112 -2.71 21.77 9.95
N GLY A 113 -1.56 21.73 9.28
CA GLY A 113 -0.68 22.90 9.09
C GLY A 113 0.17 23.27 10.31
N GLU A 114 0.02 22.59 11.45
CA GLU A 114 0.76 22.90 12.67
C GLU A 114 2.21 22.41 12.64
N LYS A 115 3.09 23.05 13.41
CA LYS A 115 4.51 22.68 13.46
C LYS A 115 4.72 21.26 13.98
N LEU A 116 5.47 20.44 13.24
CA LEU A 116 5.91 19.12 13.68
C LEU A 116 6.84 19.30 14.90
N GLY A 117 6.58 18.55 15.98
CA GLY A 117 7.35 18.68 17.22
C GLY A 117 6.77 19.69 18.21
N GLY A 118 5.81 20.53 17.80
CA GLY A 118 5.22 21.56 18.67
C GLY A 118 4.30 20.98 19.75
N MET A 119 3.67 19.83 19.49
CA MET A 119 2.72 19.16 20.40
C MET A 119 3.26 17.84 20.97
N GLY A 120 4.56 17.57 20.82
CA GLY A 120 5.19 16.31 21.18
C GLY A 120 5.91 15.66 20.00
N GLU A 121 6.27 14.39 20.15
CA GLU A 121 7.01 13.65 19.13
C GLU A 121 6.16 13.46 17.86
N PRO A 122 6.65 13.86 16.66
CA PRO A 122 5.92 13.69 15.42
C PRO A 122 5.58 12.23 15.15
N VAL A 123 4.34 11.98 14.74
CA VAL A 123 3.92 10.64 14.35
C VAL A 123 4.30 10.39 12.91
N VAL A 124 5.15 9.38 12.67
CA VAL A 124 5.57 8.98 11.32
C VAL A 124 4.69 7.82 10.87
N HIS A 125 3.91 8.04 9.81
CA HIS A 125 3.06 7.04 9.19
C HIS A 125 3.65 6.62 7.85
N ASN A 126 3.69 5.32 7.56
CA ASN A 126 4.15 4.80 6.29
C ASN A 126 2.96 4.41 5.41
N TYR A 127 2.78 5.13 4.31
CA TYR A 127 1.75 4.84 3.33
C TYR A 127 2.40 4.38 2.02
N LYS A 128 2.22 3.09 1.67
CA LYS A 128 2.73 2.48 0.43
C LYS A 128 4.24 2.68 0.18
N ASN A 129 5.08 2.63 1.22
CA ASN A 129 6.53 2.93 1.18
C ASN A 129 6.90 4.43 1.10
N ARG A 130 5.96 5.33 1.37
CA ARG A 130 6.22 6.76 1.54
C ARG A 130 5.84 7.20 2.94
N ILE A 131 6.74 7.90 3.62
CA ILE A 131 6.45 8.45 4.94
C ILE A 131 5.67 9.74 4.85
N VAL A 132 4.77 9.91 5.82
CA VAL A 132 4.07 11.15 6.11
C VAL A 132 4.25 11.42 7.59
N LYS A 133 4.67 12.64 7.94
CA LYS A 133 4.82 13.07 9.32
C LYS A 133 3.61 13.89 9.73
N PHE A 134 3.06 13.58 10.91
CA PHE A 134 1.92 14.26 11.50
C PHE A 134 2.29 14.84 12.86
N CYS A 135 1.58 15.91 13.26
CA CYS A 135 1.71 16.44 14.62
C CYS A 135 1.10 15.51 15.68
N CYS A 136 0.10 14.69 15.32
CA CYS A 136 -0.58 13.78 16.23
C CYS A 136 -1.23 12.58 15.51
N GLY A 137 -1.63 11.56 16.26
CA GLY A 137 -2.29 10.37 15.74
C GLY A 137 -3.66 10.63 15.10
N ASN A 138 -4.37 11.68 15.53
CA ASN A 138 -5.68 12.05 14.95
C ASN A 138 -5.59 12.45 13.47
N CYS A 139 -4.43 12.95 13.02
CA CYS A 139 -4.24 13.33 11.62
C CYS A 139 -4.20 12.13 10.67
N ILE A 140 -3.91 10.92 11.17
CA ILE A 140 -3.85 9.71 10.36
C ILE A 140 -5.24 9.41 9.75
N ALA A 141 -6.29 9.46 10.58
CA ALA A 141 -7.65 9.17 10.11
C ALA A 141 -8.14 10.18 9.05
N THR A 142 -7.67 11.43 9.10
CA THR A 142 -7.96 12.44 8.07
C THR A 142 -7.13 12.19 6.82
N PHE A 143 -5.86 11.82 6.96
CA PHE A 143 -5.01 11.44 5.85
C PHE A 143 -5.57 10.25 5.07
N GLU A 144 -6.03 9.21 5.76
CA GLU A 144 -6.58 7.99 5.14
C GLU A 144 -7.84 8.24 4.30
N LYS A 145 -8.55 9.36 4.51
CA LYS A 145 -9.71 9.74 3.69
C LYS A 145 -9.31 10.22 2.29
N ASP A 146 -8.21 10.98 2.20
CA ASP A 146 -7.75 11.61 0.96
C ASP A 146 -6.21 11.55 0.84
N PRO A 147 -5.58 10.36 0.82
CA PRO A 147 -4.13 10.24 0.89
C PRO A 147 -3.43 10.89 -0.30
N ASP A 148 -4.00 10.78 -1.50
CA ASP A 148 -3.42 11.33 -2.73
C ASP A 148 -3.32 12.87 -2.69
N LYS A 149 -4.31 13.54 -2.08
CA LYS A 149 -4.30 15.00 -1.87
C LYS A 149 -3.10 15.42 -1.02
N TYR A 150 -2.90 14.74 0.12
CA TYR A 150 -1.83 15.07 1.05
C TYR A 150 -0.45 14.70 0.50
N LEU A 151 -0.33 13.56 -0.19
CA LEU A 151 0.91 13.18 -0.87
C LEU A 151 1.30 14.22 -1.92
N ALA A 152 0.36 14.73 -2.71
CA ALA A 152 0.61 15.80 -3.67
C ALA A 152 1.12 17.09 -3.00
N MET A 153 0.62 17.44 -1.81
CA MET A 153 1.13 18.59 -1.03
C MET A 153 2.57 18.37 -0.56
N ILE A 154 2.92 17.16 -0.11
CA ILE A 154 4.29 16.82 0.30
C ILE A 154 5.23 16.86 -0.92
N ASP A 155 4.81 16.33 -2.06
CA ASP A 155 5.61 16.34 -3.28
C ASP A 155 5.77 17.75 -3.87
N ALA A 156 4.75 18.61 -3.73
CA ALA A 156 4.86 20.03 -4.06
C ALA A 156 5.89 20.74 -3.19
N ALA A 157 5.98 20.42 -1.90
CA ALA A 157 7.01 20.96 -1.00
C ALA A 157 8.40 20.35 -1.23
N ALA A 158 8.49 19.11 -1.73
CA ALA A 158 9.76 18.47 -2.09
C ALA A 158 10.38 19.07 -3.36
N LYS A 159 9.57 19.62 -4.25
CA LYS A 159 10.05 20.42 -5.37
C LYS A 159 10.41 21.81 -4.84
N PRO A 160 11.63 22.32 -5.08
CA PRO A 160 11.94 23.69 -4.71
C PRO A 160 11.03 24.64 -5.51
N ALA A 161 10.07 25.26 -4.82
CA ALA A 161 9.26 26.38 -5.29
C ALA A 161 9.08 27.32 -4.07
N GLU A 162 9.67 28.51 -4.01
CA GLU A 162 9.18 29.70 -4.72
C GLU A 162 7.64 29.84 -4.73
N ALA A 163 6.98 29.60 -3.61
CA ALA A 163 5.65 30.14 -3.22
C ALA A 163 5.34 29.57 -1.84
N SER A 164 5.39 30.30 -0.73
CA SER A 164 4.53 31.43 -0.44
C SER A 164 5.14 32.27 0.70
N LYS A 165 5.59 33.47 0.35
CA LYS A 165 5.25 34.62 1.20
C LYS A 165 3.73 34.78 1.15
N GLU A 166 3.17 35.39 2.20
CA GLU A 166 1.82 35.98 2.25
C GLU A 166 0.73 35.13 2.92
N SER A 167 0.68 35.21 4.25
CA SER A 167 -0.50 35.72 4.95
C SER A 167 -0.09 36.33 6.29
N ASP A 168 -0.87 37.31 6.74
CA ASP A 168 -0.82 37.99 8.05
C ASP A 168 0.05 39.23 8.19
N THR A 169 -0.24 40.22 7.34
CA THR A 169 -0.29 41.62 7.81
C THR A 169 -1.69 41.86 8.37
N LYS A 170 -1.79 42.08 9.68
CA LYS A 170 -2.97 42.69 10.30
C LYS A 170 -2.49 43.91 11.09
N GLU A 171 -2.87 45.06 10.57
CA GLU A 171 -2.74 46.42 11.14
C GLU A 171 -3.22 46.52 12.59
#